data_AF-A0A951LWK8-F1
#
_entry.id   AF-A0A951LWK8-F1
#
_cell.length_a   1.000
_cell.length_b   1.000
_cell.length_c   1.000
_cell.angle_alpha   90.00
_cell.angle_beta   90.00
_cell.angle_gamma   90.00
#
_symmetry.space_group_name_H-M   'P 1'
#
loop_
_entity.id
_entity.type
_entity.pdbx_description
1 polymer ?
#
loop_
_entity_poly.entity_id
_entity_poly.type
_entity_poly.pdbx_seq_one_letter_code
_entity_poly.pdbx_strand_id
1 'polypeptide(L)'
;MAAVSKDDKWGFIDKTGSFVIKAKFDGAGDFAEGLAPVKADSKWGYVDKSGQIVIEPQFGLAQSFRGGIARAADSSYDPADPDINVIGHFECITVWRPGKKVRWGYIDKSGKYVWLPSR
;
A
#
# COMPACT_ATOMS: atom_id res chain seq x y z
N MET A 1 -11.15 3.28 13.16
CA MET A 1 -10.40 4.40 12.57
C MET A 1 -10.72 4.39 11.11
N ALA A 2 -10.92 5.56 10.53
CA ALA A 2 -11.19 5.72 9.11
C ALA A 2 -10.06 6.52 8.49
N ALA A 3 -9.69 6.15 7.26
CA ALA A 3 -8.82 6.99 6.44
C ALA A 3 -9.64 8.18 5.94
N VAL A 4 -9.09 9.38 6.07
CA VAL A 4 -9.72 10.62 5.59
C VAL A 4 -8.74 11.38 4.73
N SER A 5 -9.24 11.88 3.59
CA SER A 5 -8.49 12.79 2.74
C SER A 5 -8.77 14.24 3.16
N LYS A 6 -7.69 15.01 3.35
CA LYS A 6 -7.72 16.44 3.65
C LYS A 6 -6.57 17.10 2.89
N ASP A 7 -6.87 18.12 2.09
CA ASP A 7 -5.89 18.89 1.31
C ASP A 7 -5.02 18.01 0.40
N ASP A 8 -5.64 17.07 -0.33
CA ASP A 8 -4.99 16.07 -1.19
C ASP A 8 -4.01 15.12 -0.47
N LYS A 9 -4.06 15.10 0.86
CA LYS A 9 -3.28 14.20 1.70
C LYS A 9 -4.19 13.31 2.53
N TRP A 10 -3.72 12.11 2.80
CA TRP A 10 -4.43 11.13 3.60
C TRP A 10 -3.91 11.09 5.02
N GLY A 11 -4.85 11.09 5.96
CA GLY A 11 -4.64 10.90 7.38
C GLY A 11 -5.66 9.93 7.96
N PHE A 12 -5.62 9.77 9.27
CA PHE A 12 -6.55 8.88 9.97
C PHE A 12 -7.19 9.58 11.15
N ILE A 13 -8.50 9.38 11.26
CA ILE A 13 -9.33 9.91 12.34
C ILE A 13 -9.86 8.79 13.23
N ASP A 14 -10.05 9.12 14.51
CA ASP A 14 -10.74 8.25 15.46
C ASP A 14 -12.28 8.34 15.29
N LYS A 15 -13.02 7.71 16.21
CA LYS A 15 -14.48 7.77 16.25
C LYS A 15 -15.04 9.14 16.69
N THR A 16 -14.21 9.99 17.30
CA THR A 16 -14.59 11.35 17.71
C THR A 16 -14.42 12.36 16.58
N GLY A 17 -13.80 11.95 15.46
CA GLY A 17 -13.45 12.84 14.35
C GLY A 17 -12.10 13.53 14.53
N SER A 18 -11.35 13.18 15.58
CA SER A 18 -10.03 13.75 15.86
C SER A 18 -8.95 13.04 15.03
N PHE A 19 -8.02 13.82 14.47
CA PHE A 19 -6.86 13.26 13.75
C PHE A 19 -5.95 12.53 14.72
N VAL A 20 -5.89 11.21 14.59
CA VAL A 20 -4.88 10.37 15.24
C VAL A 20 -3.58 10.46 14.45
N ILE A 21 -3.70 10.44 13.12
CA ILE A 21 -2.58 10.53 12.20
C ILE A 21 -2.87 11.69 11.26
N LYS A 22 -2.06 12.75 11.34
CA LYS A 22 -2.23 13.92 10.47
C LYS A 22 -2.17 13.52 9.00
N ALA A 23 -2.95 14.22 8.18
CA ALA A 23 -2.92 14.06 6.73
C ALA A 23 -1.55 14.44 6.18
N LYS A 24 -0.72 13.44 5.90
CA LYS A 24 0.66 13.62 5.39
C LYS A 24 1.02 12.65 4.27
N PHE A 25 0.19 11.62 4.08
CA PHE A 25 0.44 10.57 3.09
C PHE A 25 -0.20 10.94 1.75
N ASP A 26 0.38 10.48 0.66
CA ASP A 26 -0.18 10.67 -0.68
C ASP A 26 -1.38 9.74 -0.93
N GLY A 27 -1.52 8.70 -0.09
CA GLY A 27 -2.56 7.70 -0.18
C GLY A 27 -2.65 6.95 1.14
N ALA A 28 -3.85 6.50 1.50
CA ALA A 28 -4.04 5.58 2.61
C ALA A 28 -5.15 4.60 2.25
N GLY A 29 -5.00 3.36 2.70
CA GLY A 29 -6.07 2.37 2.69
C GLY A 29 -6.65 2.18 4.09
N ASP A 30 -7.65 1.32 4.18
CA ASP A 30 -8.31 1.03 5.44
C ASP A 30 -7.45 0.21 6.38
N PHE A 31 -7.62 0.48 7.67
CA PHE A 31 -7.06 -0.35 8.74
C PHE A 31 -7.66 -1.74 8.71
N ALA A 32 -6.81 -2.75 8.57
CA ALA A 32 -7.16 -4.15 8.73
C ALA A 32 -6.13 -4.83 9.65
N GLU A 33 -6.61 -5.63 10.59
CA GLU A 33 -5.76 -6.34 11.57
C GLU A 33 -4.77 -5.44 12.35
N GLY A 34 -5.09 -4.16 12.50
CA GLY A 34 -4.26 -3.19 13.21
C GLY A 34 -3.22 -2.45 12.37
N LEU A 35 -3.12 -2.76 11.07
CA LEU A 35 -2.23 -2.08 10.13
C LEU A 35 -3.04 -1.45 8.99
N ALA A 36 -2.59 -0.30 8.50
CA ALA A 36 -3.14 0.33 7.31
C ALA A 36 -2.03 0.57 6.28
N PRO A 37 -2.26 0.25 5.00
CA PRO A 37 -1.31 0.60 3.95
C PRO A 37 -1.34 2.13 3.75
N VAL A 38 -0.18 2.75 3.70
CA VAL A 38 -0.02 4.18 3.45
C VAL A 38 0.99 4.41 2.35
N LYS A 39 0.76 5.45 1.54
CA LYS A 39 1.62 5.84 0.46
C LYS A 39 2.43 7.08 0.85
N ALA A 40 3.75 6.98 0.78
CA ALA A 40 4.69 8.08 0.96
C ALA A 40 5.79 7.96 -0.11
N ASP A 41 6.20 9.09 -0.67
CA ASP A 41 7.27 9.15 -1.68
C ASP A 41 7.04 8.18 -2.85
N SER A 42 5.78 8.12 -3.32
CA SER A 42 5.32 7.22 -4.38
C SER A 42 5.35 5.71 -4.06
N LYS A 43 5.74 5.30 -2.85
CA LYS A 43 5.76 3.91 -2.40
C LYS A 43 4.78 3.66 -1.28
N TRP A 44 4.35 2.41 -1.15
CA TRP A 44 3.48 1.94 -0.09
C TRP A 44 4.28 1.29 1.03
N GLY A 45 3.91 1.65 2.25
CA GLY A 45 4.33 1.02 3.50
C GLY A 45 3.11 0.75 4.38
N TYR A 46 3.33 0.46 5.65
CA TYR A 46 2.26 0.21 6.60
C TYR A 46 2.47 0.98 7.90
N VAL A 47 1.37 1.52 8.42
CA VAL A 47 1.32 2.18 9.73
C VAL A 47 0.43 1.42 10.68
N ASP A 48 0.74 1.52 11.97
CA ASP A 48 -0.14 1.07 13.04
C ASP A 48 -1.21 2.13 13.37
N LYS A 49 -2.04 1.81 14.36
CA LYS A 49 -3.08 2.72 14.89
C LYS A 49 -2.52 3.95 15.61
N SER A 50 -1.24 3.94 16.02
CA SER A 50 -0.59 5.10 16.63
C SER A 50 -0.01 6.06 15.59
N GLY A 51 0.06 5.65 14.32
CA GLY A 51 0.69 6.40 13.24
C GLY A 51 2.18 6.12 13.08
N GLN A 52 2.69 5.11 13.78
CA GLN A 52 4.06 4.65 13.62
C GLN A 52 4.14 3.76 12.37
N ILE A 53 5.16 4.02 11.55
CA ILE A 53 5.46 3.20 10.38
C ILE A 53 6.02 1.87 10.89
N VAL A 54 5.27 0.79 10.65
CA VAL A 54 5.69 -0.58 10.99
C VAL A 54 6.47 -1.19 9.84
N ILE A 55 6.08 -0.88 8.60
CA ILE A 55 6.79 -1.32 7.40
C ILE A 55 7.09 -0.08 6.58
N GLU A 56 8.37 0.17 6.34
CA GLU A 56 8.81 1.31 5.56
C GLU A 56 8.22 1.30 4.13
N PRO A 57 7.92 2.47 3.55
CA PRO A 57 7.45 2.58 2.18
C PRO A 57 8.46 2.02 1.18
N GLN A 58 8.29 0.77 0.80
CA GLN A 58 9.18 0.06 -0.12
C GLN A 58 8.44 -0.60 -1.29
N PHE A 59 7.13 -0.80 -1.17
CA PHE A 59 6.33 -1.49 -2.17
C PHE A 59 5.78 -0.51 -3.19
N GLY A 60 5.70 -0.92 -4.44
CA GLY A 60 4.95 -0.21 -5.47
C GLY A 60 3.44 -0.27 -5.27
N LEU A 61 2.97 -1.37 -4.69
CA LEU A 61 1.56 -1.61 -4.35
C LEU A 61 1.49 -2.42 -3.06
N ALA A 62 0.56 -2.06 -2.18
CA ALA A 62 0.30 -2.78 -0.93
C ALA A 62 -1.19 -2.80 -0.62
N GLN A 63 -1.75 -3.97 -0.35
CA GLN A 63 -3.14 -4.13 0.08
C GLN A 63 -3.27 -4.27 1.60
N SER A 64 -4.47 -4.06 2.14
CA SER A 64 -4.74 -4.27 3.56
C SER A 64 -4.54 -5.74 3.96
N PHE A 65 -4.09 -5.97 5.20
CA PHE A 65 -3.88 -7.31 5.75
C PHE A 65 -5.19 -8.09 5.91
N ARG A 66 -5.19 -9.37 5.54
CA ARG A 66 -6.28 -10.31 5.78
C ARG A 66 -5.71 -11.71 6.02
N GLY A 67 -6.10 -12.34 7.13
CA GLY A 67 -5.57 -13.64 7.54
C GLY A 67 -4.08 -13.59 7.91
N GLY A 68 -3.57 -12.46 8.40
CA GLY A 68 -2.16 -12.30 8.77
C GLY A 68 -1.19 -12.05 7.61
N ILE A 69 -1.69 -12.01 6.37
CA ILE A 69 -0.91 -11.73 5.16
C ILE A 69 -1.53 -10.58 4.35
N ALA A 70 -0.73 -9.91 3.55
CA ALA A 70 -1.18 -8.87 2.62
C ALA A 70 -0.56 -9.06 1.25
N ARG A 71 -1.29 -8.70 0.18
CA ARG A 71 -0.71 -8.69 -1.16
C ARG A 71 0.15 -7.44 -1.32
N ALA A 72 1.40 -7.63 -1.72
CA ALA A 72 2.30 -6.53 -2.05
C ALA A 72 3.04 -6.81 -3.36
N ALA A 73 3.44 -5.73 -4.04
CA ALA A 73 4.25 -5.80 -5.23
C ALA A 73 5.31 -4.70 -5.20
N ASP A 74 6.48 -5.00 -5.76
CA ASP A 74 7.62 -4.09 -5.83
C ASP A 74 7.39 -2.90 -6.78
N SER A 75 6.31 -2.91 -7.58
CA SER A 75 6.17 -2.12 -8.82
C SER A 75 6.82 -0.74 -8.76
N SER A 76 7.94 -0.59 -9.45
CA SER A 76 8.50 0.71 -9.85
C SER A 76 7.44 1.41 -10.71
N TYR A 77 6.52 2.13 -10.07
CA TYR A 77 5.53 2.96 -10.74
C TYR A 77 6.29 4.15 -11.32
N ASP A 78 6.65 4.06 -12.59
CA ASP A 78 7.15 5.18 -13.37
C ASP A 78 5.94 5.77 -14.11
N PRO A 79 5.45 6.96 -13.74
CA PRO A 79 4.29 7.58 -14.39
C PRO A 79 4.56 7.98 -15.85
N ALA A 80 5.81 7.95 -16.33
CA ALA A 80 6.17 8.16 -17.73
C ALA A 80 6.20 6.85 -18.54
N ASP A 81 5.85 5.72 -17.93
CA ASP A 81 5.87 4.42 -18.56
C ASP A 81 4.62 4.20 -19.44
N PRO A 82 4.74 4.25 -20.78
CA PRO A 82 3.60 4.15 -21.69
C PRO A 82 2.97 2.75 -21.71
N ASP A 83 3.62 1.74 -21.13
CA ASP A 83 3.12 0.36 -21.08
C ASP A 83 2.19 0.13 -19.87
N ILE A 84 2.14 1.05 -18.91
CA ILE A 84 1.22 0.99 -17.77
C ILE A 84 -0.09 1.64 -18.19
N ASN A 85 -0.99 0.85 -18.77
CA ASN A 85 -2.39 1.26 -18.89
C ASN A 85 -3.02 1.29 -17.50
N VAL A 86 -2.99 2.47 -16.86
CA VAL A 86 -3.67 2.75 -15.61
C VAL A 86 -5.17 2.75 -15.89
N ILE A 87 -5.86 1.69 -15.50
CA ILE A 87 -7.31 1.75 -15.33
C ILE A 87 -7.59 1.73 -13.84
N GLY A 88 -8.15 2.83 -13.36
CA GLY A 88 -8.79 2.87 -12.06
C GLY A 88 -9.85 1.76 -11.98
N HIS A 89 -10.15 1.37 -10.73
CA HIS A 89 -11.10 0.33 -10.33
C HIS A 89 -10.55 -1.12 -10.28
N PHE A 90 -10.05 -1.46 -9.09
CA PHE A 90 -10.16 -2.76 -8.40
C PHE A 90 -9.57 -4.06 -8.95
N GLU A 91 -8.94 -4.15 -10.12
CA GLU A 91 -8.28 -5.41 -10.53
C GLU A 91 -6.79 -5.21 -10.89
N CYS A 92 -5.90 -5.76 -10.05
CA CYS A 92 -4.49 -5.83 -10.36
C CYS A 92 -4.27 -6.68 -11.61
N ILE A 93 -3.73 -6.08 -12.67
CA ILE A 93 -3.21 -6.82 -13.82
C ILE A 93 -1.74 -6.46 -14.01
N THR A 94 -0.90 -7.50 -13.99
CA THR A 94 0.52 -7.47 -14.31
C THR A 94 0.73 -7.15 -15.79
N VAL A 95 1.48 -6.09 -16.10
CA VAL A 95 2.03 -5.90 -17.45
C VAL A 95 3.20 -6.86 -17.63
N TRP A 96 3.13 -7.78 -18.59
CA TRP A 96 4.25 -8.64 -18.97
C TRP A 96 5.27 -7.81 -19.75
N ARG A 97 6.45 -7.59 -19.15
CA ARG A 97 7.64 -7.11 -19.86
C ARG A 97 8.64 -8.25 -19.99
N PRO A 98 9.12 -8.57 -21.20
CA PRO A 98 10.24 -9.50 -21.34
C PRO A 98 11.48 -8.88 -20.67
N GLY A 99 11.86 -9.42 -19.50
CA GLY A 99 13.06 -9.00 -18.74
C GLY A 99 12.80 -8.27 -17.42
N LYS A 100 11.66 -7.56 -17.26
CA LYS A 100 11.27 -6.96 -15.97
C LYS A 100 10.20 -7.82 -15.28
N LYS A 101 10.65 -8.73 -14.41
CA LYS A 101 9.76 -9.52 -13.56
C LYS A 101 9.18 -8.60 -12.48
N VAL A 102 7.92 -8.21 -12.60
CA VAL A 102 7.19 -7.64 -11.46
C VAL A 102 7.15 -8.69 -10.36
N ARG A 103 7.86 -8.46 -9.26
CA ARG A 103 7.75 -9.30 -8.06
C ARG A 103 6.51 -8.86 -7.31
N TRP A 104 5.48 -9.71 -7.35
CA TRP A 104 4.31 -9.59 -6.50
C TRP A 104 4.18 -10.86 -5.66
N GLY A 105 3.56 -10.76 -4.50
CA GLY A 105 3.40 -11.89 -3.60
C GLY A 105 2.61 -11.52 -2.35
N TYR A 106 2.61 -12.42 -1.38
CA TYR A 106 2.03 -12.16 -0.07
C TYR A 106 3.14 -11.86 0.92
N ILE A 107 2.99 -10.77 1.66
CA ILE A 107 3.87 -10.35 2.75
C ILE A 107 3.22 -10.63 4.11
N ASP A 108 4.04 -10.88 5.12
CA ASP A 108 3.61 -10.91 6.52
C ASP A 108 3.56 -9.51 7.14
N LYS A 109 3.17 -9.43 8.42
CA LYS A 109 3.12 -8.17 9.19
C LYS A 109 4.49 -7.53 9.44
N SER A 110 5.60 -8.23 9.13
CA SER A 110 6.95 -7.65 9.13
C SER A 110 7.37 -7.07 7.77
N GLY A 111 6.56 -7.25 6.73
CA GLY A 111 6.87 -6.79 5.37
C GLY A 111 7.75 -7.76 4.56
N LYS A 112 7.91 -9.02 5.01
CA LYS A 112 8.65 -10.05 4.29
C LYS A 112 7.71 -10.89 3.44
N TYR A 113 8.13 -11.22 2.22
CA TYR A 113 7.38 -12.14 1.37
C TYR A 113 7.35 -13.54 1.98
N VAL A 114 6.15 -14.00 2.33
CA VAL A 114 5.90 -15.37 2.79
C VAL A 114 5.52 -16.30 1.64
N TRP A 115 5.06 -15.72 0.53
CA TRP A 115 4.73 -16.47 -0.68
C TRP A 115 5.02 -15.65 -1.92
N LEU A 116 5.58 -16.31 -2.92
CA LEU A 116 5.81 -15.77 -4.26
C LEU A 116 5.22 -16.75 -5.29
N PRO A 117 4.62 -16.25 -6.38
CA PRO A 117 4.13 -17.10 -7.45
C PRO A 117 5.31 -17.89 -8.04
N SER A 118 5.14 -19.21 -8.07
CA SER A 118 6.08 -20.11 -8.75
C SER A 118 6.00 -19.87 -10.26
N ARG A 119 7.16 -19.82 -10.90
CA ARG A 119 7.32 -19.46 -12.32
C ARG A 119 6.77 -20.53 -13.27
#